data_AF-A0A2M7Q2Z1-F1
#
_entry.id   AF-A0A2M7Q2Z1-F1
#
_cell.length_a   1.000
_cell.length_b   1.000
_cell.length_c   1.000
_cell.angle_alpha   90.00
_cell.angle_beta   90.00
_cell.angle_gamma   90.00
#
_symmetry.space_group_name_H-M   'P 1'
#
loop_
_entity.id
_entity.type
_entity.pdbx_description
1 polymer ?
#
loop_
_entity_poly.entity_id
_entity_poly.type
_entity_poly.pdbx_seq_one_letter_code
_entity_poly.pdbx_strand_id
1 'polypeptide(L)'
;MRKTSMNAWLRPAHEPSKRCVRIMIPVLLAISAAFIYCAPLLMPEDYSWISHVISESAAQNLPGAWVARSGFIVFGFAVLWLAVAHRSTWVKGAYICHMAFGIFMISTAAFSHKPWLEGVPYGRGQATLNA
;
A
#
# COMPACT_ATOMS: atom_id res chain seq x y z
N MET A 1 -26.76 24.97 -41.39
CA MET A 1 -25.91 23.87 -40.88
C MET A 1 -24.94 24.41 -39.84
N ARG A 2 -25.19 24.18 -38.55
CA ARG A 2 -24.30 24.59 -37.43
C ARG A 2 -23.28 23.49 -37.20
N LYS A 3 -21.99 23.77 -37.42
CA LYS A 3 -20.89 22.92 -36.94
C LYS A 3 -20.90 22.99 -35.41
N THR A 4 -21.42 21.96 -34.77
CA THR A 4 -21.25 21.72 -33.34
C THR A 4 -19.76 21.61 -33.06
N SER A 5 -19.22 22.64 -32.40
CA SER A 5 -17.92 22.62 -31.77
C SER A 5 -17.85 21.39 -30.86
N MET A 6 -17.12 20.37 -31.30
CA MET A 6 -16.86 19.17 -30.51
C MET A 6 -16.02 19.59 -29.31
N ASN A 7 -16.65 19.54 -28.13
CA ASN A 7 -16.10 19.85 -26.82
C ASN A 7 -14.68 19.28 -26.64
N ALA A 8 -13.68 20.16 -26.60
CA ALA A 8 -12.30 19.83 -26.24
C ALA A 8 -12.15 19.18 -24.85
N TRP A 9 -13.22 19.19 -24.04
CA TRP A 9 -13.38 18.56 -22.73
C TRP A 9 -13.48 17.03 -22.74
N LEU A 10 -13.70 16.40 -23.90
CA LEU A 10 -13.82 14.94 -24.02
C LEU A 10 -12.52 14.27 -24.49
N ARG A 11 -11.38 14.97 -24.46
CA ARG A 11 -10.10 14.30 -24.73
C ARG A 11 -9.84 13.32 -23.60
N PRO A 12 -9.72 12.00 -23.86
CA PRO A 12 -9.31 11.06 -22.83
C PRO A 12 -7.99 11.58 -22.26
N ALA A 13 -7.92 11.69 -20.93
CA ALA A 13 -6.69 12.01 -20.23
C ALA A 13 -5.57 11.13 -20.79
N HIS A 14 -4.43 11.76 -21.14
CA HIS A 14 -3.26 11.17 -21.78
C HIS A 14 -3.14 9.67 -21.46
N GLU A 15 -3.35 8.80 -22.46
CA GLU A 15 -3.20 7.37 -22.22
C GLU A 15 -1.75 7.12 -21.76
N PRO A 16 -1.52 6.54 -20.57
CA PRO A 16 -0.18 6.27 -20.12
C PRO A 16 0.48 5.32 -21.13
N SER A 17 1.73 5.63 -21.51
CA SER A 17 2.47 4.80 -22.45
C SER A 17 2.49 3.35 -21.95
N LYS A 18 2.03 2.42 -22.79
CA LYS A 18 2.00 0.98 -22.48
C LYS A 18 3.36 0.45 -22.00
N ARG A 19 4.46 1.06 -22.49
CA ARG A 19 5.83 0.73 -22.08
C ARG A 19 6.12 1.18 -20.65
N CYS A 20 5.65 2.37 -20.27
CA CYS A 20 5.79 2.92 -18.92
C CYS A 20 5.09 2.02 -17.90
N VAL A 21 3.81 1.68 -18.14
CA VAL A 21 3.03 0.79 -17.27
C VAL A 21 3.71 -0.59 -17.12
N ARG A 22 4.15 -1.19 -18.24
CA ARG A 22 4.81 -2.50 -18.25
C ARG A 22 6.12 -2.55 -17.46
N ILE A 23 6.83 -1.43 -17.31
CA ILE A 23 8.09 -1.35 -16.58
C ILE A 23 7.85 -0.90 -15.14
N MET A 24 7.02 0.12 -14.93
CA MET A 24 6.83 0.71 -13.60
C MET A 24 6.12 -0.22 -12.63
N ILE A 25 5.13 -1.00 -13.09
CA ILE A 25 4.45 -1.96 -12.21
C ILE A 25 5.42 -3.00 -11.64
N PRO A 26 6.20 -3.76 -12.44
CA PRO A 26 7.14 -4.72 -11.88
C PRO A 26 8.25 -4.06 -11.06
N VAL A 27 8.68 -2.84 -11.39
CA VAL A 27 9.63 -2.08 -10.56
C VAL A 27 9.03 -1.77 -9.18
N LEU A 28 7.79 -1.28 -9.12
CA LEU A 28 7.10 -1.02 -7.85
C LEU A 28 6.90 -2.30 -7.04
N LEU A 29 6.53 -3.40 -7.71
CA LEU A 29 6.42 -4.71 -7.06
C LEU A 29 7.76 -5.21 -6.52
N ALA A 30 8.86 -5.04 -7.27
CA ALA A 30 10.20 -5.40 -6.82
C ALA A 30 10.66 -4.55 -5.63
N ILE A 31 10.40 -3.25 -5.66
CA ILE A 31 10.68 -2.34 -4.53
C ILE A 31 9.88 -2.76 -3.30
N SER A 32 8.59 -3.06 -3.46
CA SER A 32 7.77 -3.57 -2.37
C SER A 32 8.31 -4.89 -1.80
N ALA A 33 8.70 -5.83 -2.67
CA ALA A 33 9.24 -7.11 -2.25
C ALA A 33 10.55 -6.94 -1.47
N ALA A 34 11.43 -6.04 -1.93
CA ALA A 34 12.66 -5.69 -1.23
C ALA A 34 12.38 -5.12 0.17
N PHE A 35 11.40 -4.20 0.31
CA PHE A 35 11.01 -3.68 1.61
C PHE A 35 10.52 -4.78 2.57
N ILE A 36 9.63 -5.66 2.10
CA ILE A 36 9.11 -6.76 2.93
C ILE A 36 10.23 -7.73 3.31
N TYR A 37 11.13 -8.05 2.38
CA TYR A 37 12.26 -8.95 2.61
C TYR A 37 13.30 -8.38 3.58
N CYS A 38 13.56 -7.07 3.52
CA CYS A 38 14.51 -6.42 4.42
C CYS A 38 13.93 -6.10 5.80
N ALA A 39 12.61 -6.13 5.97
CA ALA A 39 11.99 -5.73 7.23
C ALA A 39 12.41 -6.63 8.42
N PRO A 40 12.53 -7.98 8.29
CA PRO A 40 13.09 -8.84 9.33
C PRO A 40 14.47 -8.47 9.84
N LEU A 41 15.32 -7.92 8.98
CA LEU A 41 16.69 -7.53 9.35
C LEU A 41 16.73 -6.30 10.26
N LEU A 42 15.62 -5.56 10.37
CA LEU A 42 15.52 -4.32 11.12
C LEU A 42 14.64 -4.44 12.36
N MET A 43 14.04 -5.61 12.59
CA MET A 43 13.25 -5.87 13.80
C MET A 43 14.10 -6.49 14.90
N PRO A 44 13.67 -6.31 16.17
CA PRO A 44 14.26 -7.01 17.31
C PRO A 44 14.26 -8.54 17.15
N GLU A 45 15.29 -9.22 17.68
CA GLU A 45 15.46 -10.68 17.58
C GLU A 45 14.35 -11.46 18.32
N ASP A 46 13.71 -10.83 19.30
CA ASP A 46 12.58 -11.38 20.07
C ASP A 46 11.23 -11.27 19.35
N TYR A 47 11.16 -10.58 18.21
CA TYR A 47 9.93 -10.47 17.42
C TYR A 47 9.72 -11.66 16.48
N SER A 48 8.70 -12.48 16.75
CA SER A 48 8.31 -13.59 15.86
C SER A 48 7.50 -13.08 14.66
N TRP A 49 8.13 -13.04 13.49
CA TRP A 49 7.49 -12.70 12.21
C TRP A 49 6.43 -13.68 11.72
N ILE A 50 6.47 -14.91 12.23
CA ILE A 50 5.50 -15.97 11.89
C ILE A 50 4.25 -15.82 12.75
N SER A 51 4.43 -15.42 14.01
CA SER A 51 3.36 -15.33 15.00
C SER A 51 2.68 -13.96 15.01
N HIS A 52 3.37 -12.91 14.59
CA HIS A 52 2.89 -11.52 14.67
C HIS A 52 2.75 -10.87 13.31
N VAL A 53 1.61 -10.22 13.09
CA VAL A 53 1.32 -9.53 11.84
C VAL A 53 1.99 -8.16 11.78
N ILE A 54 2.27 -7.68 10.58
CA ILE A 54 2.95 -6.38 10.37
C ILE A 54 2.15 -5.20 10.97
N SER A 55 0.83 -5.31 11.08
CA SER A 55 0.00 -4.31 11.76
C SER A 55 0.23 -4.24 13.28
N GLU A 56 0.69 -5.33 13.91
CA GLU A 56 1.00 -5.41 15.35
C GLU A 56 2.34 -4.74 15.69
N SER A 57 3.40 -5.00 14.90
CA SER A 57 4.70 -4.32 15.08
C SER A 57 4.59 -2.80 14.91
N ALA A 58 3.74 -2.37 13.98
CA ALA A 58 3.45 -0.98 13.73
C ALA A 58 2.71 -0.28 14.88
N ALA A 59 1.84 -0.98 15.60
CA ALA A 59 1.08 -0.41 16.71
C ALA A 59 1.96 -0.04 17.91
N GLN A 60 3.09 -0.74 18.09
CA GLN A 60 4.06 -0.44 19.15
C GLN A 60 5.21 0.47 18.70
N ASN A 61 5.18 0.98 17.46
CA ASN A 61 6.30 1.74 16.87
C ASN A 61 7.63 1.01 17.02
N LEU A 62 7.64 -0.32 16.77
CA LEU A 62 8.90 -1.07 16.81
C LEU A 62 9.90 -0.47 15.82
N PRO A 63 11.20 -0.39 16.19
CA PRO A 63 12.25 -0.01 15.25
C PRO A 63 12.14 -0.88 13.99
N GLY A 64 12.15 -0.25 12.81
CA GLY A 64 12.01 -0.99 11.54
C GLY A 64 10.58 -1.30 11.08
N ALA A 65 9.54 -1.12 11.91
CA ALA A 65 8.14 -1.38 11.53
C ALA A 65 7.68 -0.57 10.31
N TRP A 66 8.23 0.63 10.16
CA TRP A 66 7.94 1.49 9.02
C TRP A 66 8.35 0.86 7.68
N VAL A 67 9.37 0.00 7.65
CA VAL A 67 9.89 -0.62 6.41
C VAL A 67 8.86 -1.56 5.80
N ALA A 68 8.28 -2.44 6.62
CA ALA A 68 7.21 -3.34 6.20
C ALA A 68 5.95 -2.56 5.77
N ARG A 69 5.61 -1.47 6.48
CA ARG A 69 4.48 -0.59 6.12
C ARG A 69 4.70 0.09 4.77
N SER A 70 5.89 0.63 4.53
CA SER A 70 6.27 1.23 3.24
C SER A 70 6.17 0.21 2.11
N GLY A 71 6.62 -1.03 2.34
CA GLY A 71 6.44 -2.13 1.39
C GLY A 71 4.98 -2.32 1.01
N PHE A 72 4.08 -2.46 1.99
CA PHE A 72 2.65 -2.62 1.71
C PHE A 72 1.97 -1.42 1.06
N ILE A 73 2.40 -0.19 1.39
CA ILE A 73 1.89 1.02 0.73
C ILE A 73 2.30 1.00 -0.75
N VAL A 74 3.57 0.73 -1.04
CA VAL A 74 4.08 0.63 -2.42
C VAL A 74 3.37 -0.49 -3.19
N PHE A 75 3.15 -1.64 -2.56
CA PHE A 75 2.39 -2.74 -3.14
C PHE A 75 0.96 -2.33 -3.48
N GLY A 76 0.25 -1.70 -2.54
CA GLY A 76 -1.11 -1.23 -2.77
C GLY A 76 -1.18 -0.23 -3.93
N PHE A 77 -0.25 0.72 -4.01
CA PHE A 77 -0.16 1.63 -5.15
C PHE A 77 0.14 0.92 -6.48
N ALA A 78 1.02 -0.09 -6.49
CA ALA A 78 1.29 -0.88 -7.68
C ALA A 78 0.02 -1.57 -8.20
N VAL A 79 -0.80 -2.14 -7.29
CA VAL A 79 -2.05 -2.79 -7.65
C VAL A 79 -3.13 -1.79 -8.11
N LEU A 80 -3.25 -0.63 -7.45
CA LEU A 80 -4.17 0.42 -7.90
C LEU A 80 -3.80 0.95 -9.28
N TRP A 81 -2.51 1.17 -9.53
CA TRP A 81 -2.04 1.57 -10.85
C TRP A 81 -2.33 0.48 -11.89
N LEU A 82 -2.06 -0.79 -11.58
CA LEU A 82 -2.41 -1.91 -12.45
C LEU A 82 -3.91 -1.92 -12.81
N ALA A 83 -4.78 -1.78 -11.82
CA ALA A 83 -6.24 -1.77 -12.02
C ALA A 83 -6.68 -0.59 -12.91
N VAL A 84 -6.17 0.62 -12.66
CA VAL A 84 -6.49 1.81 -13.46
C VAL A 84 -5.95 1.69 -14.89
N ALA A 85 -4.73 1.16 -15.07
CA ALA A 85 -4.11 1.00 -16.38
C ALA A 85 -4.82 -0.04 -17.24
N HIS A 86 -5.47 -1.04 -16.63
CA HIS A 86 -6.20 -2.10 -17.32
C HIS A 86 -7.72 -1.98 -17.30
N ARG A 87 -8.27 -0.84 -16.81
CA ARG A 87 -9.72 -0.63 -16.62
C ARG A 87 -10.60 -0.91 -17.85
N SER A 88 -10.09 -0.67 -19.06
CA SER A 88 -10.81 -0.87 -20.33
C SER A 88 -10.67 -2.29 -20.88
N THR A 89 -9.68 -3.05 -20.41
CA THR A 89 -9.37 -4.41 -20.88
C THR A 89 -9.93 -5.49 -19.96
N TRP A 90 -10.17 -5.17 -18.69
CA TRP A 90 -10.62 -6.12 -17.69
C TRP A 90 -12.14 -6.12 -17.54
N VAL A 91 -12.68 -7.28 -17.16
CA VAL A 91 -14.08 -7.38 -16.71
C VAL A 91 -14.28 -6.58 -15.42
N LYS A 92 -15.47 -5.99 -15.25
CA LYS A 92 -15.77 -5.07 -14.13
C LYS A 92 -15.46 -5.68 -12.75
N GLY A 93 -15.73 -6.98 -12.56
CA GLY A 93 -15.43 -7.68 -11.31
C GLY A 93 -13.94 -7.68 -10.97
N ALA A 94 -13.08 -8.03 -11.94
CA ALA A 94 -11.63 -8.03 -11.74
C ALA A 94 -11.10 -6.63 -11.39
N TYR A 95 -11.60 -5.59 -12.06
CA TYR A 95 -11.27 -4.20 -11.74
C TYR A 95 -11.66 -3.83 -10.31
N ILE A 96 -12.92 -4.10 -9.91
CA ILE A 96 -13.42 -3.77 -8.57
C ILE A 96 -12.63 -4.52 -7.49
N CYS A 97 -12.37 -5.82 -7.68
CA CYS A 97 -11.61 -6.61 -6.71
C CYS A 97 -10.19 -6.08 -6.52
N HIS A 98 -9.48 -5.70 -7.59
CA HIS A 98 -8.12 -5.14 -7.47
C HIS A 98 -8.11 -3.74 -6.87
N MET A 99 -9.11 -2.91 -7.19
CA MET A 99 -9.28 -1.60 -6.56
C MET A 99 -9.51 -1.75 -5.05
N ALA A 100 -10.44 -2.60 -4.66
CA ALA A 100 -10.74 -2.88 -3.24
C ALA A 100 -9.50 -3.44 -2.53
N PHE A 101 -8.81 -4.40 -3.14
CA PHE A 101 -7.58 -4.98 -2.60
C PHE A 101 -6.50 -3.91 -2.37
N GLY A 102 -6.19 -3.10 -3.39
CA GLY A 102 -5.18 -2.05 -3.25
C GLY A 102 -5.52 -1.04 -2.15
N ILE A 103 -6.79 -0.64 -2.05
CA ILE A 103 -7.28 0.27 -0.99
C ILE A 103 -7.15 -0.37 0.40
N PHE A 104 -7.53 -1.64 0.55
CA PHE A 104 -7.43 -2.33 1.84
C PHE A 104 -5.98 -2.59 2.24
N MET A 105 -5.09 -2.88 1.29
CA MET A 105 -3.66 -3.01 1.55
C MET A 105 -3.05 -1.71 2.09
N ILE A 106 -3.35 -0.57 1.45
CA ILE A 106 -2.90 0.75 1.92
C ILE A 106 -3.50 1.06 3.29
N SER A 107 -4.81 0.82 3.46
CA SER A 107 -5.49 1.04 4.75
C SER A 107 -4.86 0.23 5.88
N THR A 108 -4.56 -1.05 5.65
CA THR A 108 -3.91 -1.93 6.63
C THR A 108 -2.53 -1.42 7.02
N ALA A 109 -1.79 -0.89 6.06
CA ALA A 109 -0.47 -0.30 6.31
C ALA A 109 -0.54 1.09 6.97
N ALA A 110 -1.62 1.85 6.75
CA ALA A 110 -1.82 3.18 7.32
C ALA A 110 -2.37 3.13 8.75
N PHE A 111 -3.29 2.20 9.04
CA PHE A 111 -3.98 2.10 10.32
C PHE A 111 -3.50 0.87 11.12
N SER A 112 -2.70 1.10 12.16
CA SER A 112 -2.32 0.07 13.14
C SER A 112 -3.43 -0.06 14.18
N HIS A 113 -3.92 -1.27 14.46
CA HIS A 113 -5.14 -1.48 15.28
C HIS A 113 -4.96 -2.15 16.65
N LYS A 114 -3.78 -2.69 17.01
CA LYS A 114 -3.58 -3.23 18.36
C LYS A 114 -2.10 -3.43 18.69
N PRO A 115 -1.59 -3.04 19.88
CA PRO A 115 -0.25 -3.38 20.32
C PRO A 115 -0.12 -4.90 20.52
N TRP A 116 1.04 -5.47 20.19
CA TRP A 116 1.27 -6.92 20.29
C TRP A 116 1.41 -7.42 21.74
N LEU A 117 1.97 -6.60 22.64
CA LEU A 117 1.97 -6.85 24.09
C LEU A 117 0.71 -6.27 24.73
N GLU A 118 -0.02 -7.13 25.45
CA GLU A 118 -1.12 -6.71 26.32
C GLU A 118 -0.59 -5.84 27.46
N GLY A 119 -1.24 -4.71 27.71
CA GLY A 119 -0.89 -3.78 28.81
C GLY A 119 0.21 -2.75 28.50
N VAL A 120 0.80 -2.75 27.29
CA VAL A 120 1.78 -1.73 26.89
C VAL A 120 1.09 -0.54 26.19
N PRO A 121 1.39 0.72 26.56
CA PRO A 121 0.75 1.90 25.98
C PRO A 121 0.96 2.02 24.45
N TYR A 122 -0.01 2.66 23.78
CA TYR A 122 0.06 2.96 22.34
C TYR A 122 1.09 4.07 22.08
N GLY A 123 2.30 3.70 21.67
CA GLY A 123 3.37 4.64 21.34
C GLY A 123 3.92 5.49 22.51
N ARG A 124 5.03 6.21 22.26
CA ARG A 124 5.76 6.98 23.29
C ARG A 124 4.93 8.07 23.98
N GLY A 125 3.88 8.59 23.34
CA GLY A 125 3.11 9.73 23.86
C GLY A 125 2.20 9.39 25.04
N GLN A 126 1.84 8.13 25.22
CA GLN A 126 0.94 7.70 26.30
C GLN A 126 1.69 7.24 27.55
N ALA A 127 3.01 7.03 27.45
CA ALA A 127 3.89 6.71 28.58
C ALA A 127 4.15 7.92 29.50
N THR A 128 4.00 9.15 29.00
CA THR A 128 4.23 10.39 29.78
C THR A 128 2.99 10.92 30.50
N LEU A 129 1.81 10.31 30.31
CA LEU A 129 0.58 10.73 31.00
C LEU A 129 0.34 9.96 32.31
N ASN A 130 1.14 8.92 32.57
CA ASN A 130 1.04 8.08 33.78
C ASN A 130 2.35 8.11 34.61
N ALA A 131 3.24 9.08 34.38
CA ALA A 131 4.49 9.26 35.12
C ALA A 131 4.39 10.48 36.05
#